data_AF-A0AAU4EBX0-F1
#
_entry.id   AF-A0AAU4EBX0-F1
#
_cell.length_a   1.000
_cell.length_b   1.000
_cell.length_c   1.000
_cell.angle_alpha   90.00
_cell.angle_beta   90.00
_cell.angle_gamma   90.00
#
_symmetry.space_group_name_H-M   'P 1'
#
loop_
_entity.id
_entity.type
_entity.pdbx_description
1 polymer ?
#
loop_
_entity_poly.entity_id
_entity_poly.type
_entity_poly.pdbx_seq_one_letter_code
_entity_poly.pdbx_strand_id
1 'polypeptide(L)'
;MSLKLTLVLAIAATLGAAPAAHAATGPGPLTGLAGKCATVTGGATANGTRIQLRACAGSGAQSWTVQDDGTIRALGKCLDVQGGSAANGTPIQLWDCLGNTHQKWSYDSASGRLVNPATGGCLDVTGQSDADGTPLQLWTCNNQTNQQWTLPGQPPVCRRAPGQSVVSVGFAGKRYPVTVHVPASAPAIAPLVLNLHGSSSSSGAGQLSYSNMAASADANGYLAAFPEGAISYQGGLSWTVPGVGTPPAGARDDVGFLDQVVTTLTGALCADPHRIHLTGYSGGGRMASAFACARPERIAAIAPVAGLRAGRPAPGNTSVPDPASCRPGVPVPVIAFHGKQDATNPYDGGGTDLWQYSVPVAQQRWAAIDGCGTGPVSTQVSTHVTRTTYCDVQLYTVADGGHTWPGSPQAKPENGNTTHEIDANTLMWRFFAAHTR
;
A
#
# COMPACT_ATOMS: atom_id res chain seq x y z
N MET A 1 -59.00 -5.70 -48.15
CA MET A 1 -58.43 -4.34 -47.94
C MET A 1 -57.30 -4.48 -46.94
N SER A 2 -56.05 -4.52 -47.40
CA SER A 2 -54.87 -4.58 -46.52
C SER A 2 -54.48 -3.15 -46.12
N LEU A 3 -54.62 -2.85 -44.82
CA LEU A 3 -54.16 -1.59 -44.23
C LEU A 3 -52.64 -1.65 -44.05
N LYS A 4 -51.90 -0.81 -44.77
CA LYS A 4 -50.46 -0.60 -44.53
C LYS A 4 -50.30 0.33 -43.32
N LEU A 5 -49.72 -0.17 -42.24
CA LEU A 5 -49.33 0.61 -41.07
C LEU A 5 -47.89 1.12 -41.30
N THR A 6 -47.73 2.41 -41.60
CA THR A 6 -46.41 3.04 -41.74
C THR A 6 -45.90 3.45 -40.36
N LEU A 7 -44.85 2.79 -39.88
CA LEU A 7 -44.16 3.12 -38.63
C LEU A 7 -43.23 4.34 -38.87
N VAL A 8 -43.53 5.47 -38.24
CA VAL A 8 -42.63 6.65 -38.22
C VAL A 8 -41.67 6.48 -37.05
N LEU A 9 -40.39 6.25 -37.35
CA LEU A 9 -39.33 6.18 -36.34
C LEU A 9 -38.89 7.61 -35.98
N ALA A 10 -39.26 8.09 -34.80
CA ALA A 10 -38.72 9.34 -34.26
C ALA A 10 -37.30 9.07 -33.73
N ILE A 11 -36.28 9.60 -34.40
CA ILE A 11 -34.90 9.61 -33.91
C ILE A 11 -34.81 10.70 -32.84
N ALA A 12 -34.86 10.30 -31.56
CA ALA A 12 -34.50 11.19 -30.47
C ALA A 12 -32.97 11.37 -30.49
N ALA A 13 -32.51 12.54 -30.95
CA ALA A 13 -31.12 12.94 -30.78
C ALA A 13 -30.85 13.16 -29.29
N THR A 14 -30.06 12.28 -28.67
CA THR A 14 -29.52 12.49 -27.33
C THR A 14 -28.47 13.61 -27.41
N LEU A 15 -28.84 14.81 -26.98
CA LEU A 15 -27.89 15.87 -26.66
C LEU A 15 -26.98 15.34 -25.55
N GLY A 16 -25.74 14.98 -25.88
CA GLY A 16 -24.72 14.67 -24.89
C GLY A 16 -24.49 15.90 -24.01
N ALA A 17 -24.75 15.77 -22.70
CA ALA A 17 -24.44 16.81 -21.74
C ALA A 17 -22.95 17.14 -21.81
N ALA A 18 -22.61 18.43 -21.93
CA ALA A 18 -21.24 18.88 -21.79
C ALA A 18 -20.69 18.44 -20.41
N PRO A 19 -19.44 17.97 -20.31
CA PRO A 19 -18.86 17.64 -19.03
C PRO A 19 -18.89 18.87 -18.13
N ALA A 20 -19.40 18.70 -16.91
CA ALA A 20 -19.52 19.79 -15.95
C ALA A 20 -18.12 20.33 -15.60
N ALA A 21 -17.96 21.66 -15.66
CA ALA A 21 -16.78 22.33 -15.14
C ALA A 21 -16.63 22.02 -13.64
N HIS A 22 -15.40 21.70 -13.22
CA HIS A 22 -15.11 21.45 -11.81
C HIS A 22 -15.01 22.76 -11.02
N ALA A 23 -15.48 22.75 -9.77
CA ALA A 23 -15.36 23.88 -8.86
C ALA A 23 -13.87 24.20 -8.57
N ALA A 24 -13.56 25.48 -8.43
CA ALA A 24 -12.21 25.95 -8.12
C ALA A 24 -11.65 25.30 -6.85
N THR A 25 -10.36 24.98 -6.87
CA THR A 25 -9.65 24.39 -5.73
C THR A 25 -8.65 25.36 -5.11
N GLY A 26 -8.43 25.22 -3.80
CA GLY A 26 -7.32 25.89 -3.12
C GLY A 26 -5.96 25.37 -3.58
N PRO A 27 -4.86 26.11 -3.30
CA PRO A 27 -3.51 25.69 -3.70
C PRO A 27 -3.13 24.35 -3.08
N GLY A 28 -2.59 23.44 -3.88
CA GLY A 28 -2.14 22.14 -3.40
C GLY A 28 -1.56 21.26 -4.50
N PRO A 29 -1.19 20.01 -4.17
CA PRO A 29 -0.57 19.11 -5.13
C PRO A 29 -1.58 18.58 -6.15
N LEU A 30 -1.19 18.59 -7.42
CA LEU A 30 -1.81 17.75 -8.46
C LEU A 30 -1.03 16.44 -8.49
N THR A 31 -1.59 15.38 -7.90
CA THR A 31 -0.90 14.09 -7.76
C THR A 31 -1.33 13.10 -8.83
N GLY A 32 -0.42 12.25 -9.29
CA GLY A 32 -0.68 11.23 -10.31
C GLY A 32 0.07 9.94 -10.01
N LEU A 33 0.68 9.35 -11.06
CA LEU A 33 1.37 8.06 -10.99
C LEU A 33 2.31 7.94 -9.77
N ALA A 34 2.23 6.81 -9.07
CA ALA A 34 3.00 6.50 -7.86
C ALA A 34 2.82 7.51 -6.71
N GLY A 35 1.73 8.28 -6.70
CA GLY A 35 1.46 9.31 -5.69
C GLY A 35 2.34 10.55 -5.84
N LYS A 36 3.04 10.69 -6.97
CA LYS A 36 3.97 11.81 -7.23
C LYS A 36 3.25 13.02 -7.79
N CYS A 37 3.87 14.18 -7.64
CA CYS A 37 3.30 15.47 -7.98
C CYS A 37 3.69 15.91 -9.41
N ALA A 38 2.73 16.45 -10.15
CA ALA A 38 3.02 17.29 -11.31
C ALA A 38 3.82 18.51 -10.83
N THR A 39 5.00 18.71 -11.38
CA THR A 39 5.99 19.68 -10.89
C THR A 39 6.47 20.55 -12.04
N VAL A 40 6.43 21.87 -11.85
CA VAL A 40 7.10 22.80 -12.76
C VAL A 40 8.61 22.57 -12.68
N THR A 41 9.25 22.19 -13.80
CA THR A 41 10.67 21.83 -13.80
C THR A 41 11.54 22.99 -13.32
N GLY A 42 12.32 22.73 -12.27
CA GLY A 42 13.19 23.73 -11.62
C GLY A 42 12.44 24.88 -10.93
N GLY A 43 11.11 24.84 -10.84
CA GLY A 43 10.31 25.98 -10.37
C GLY A 43 10.42 27.21 -11.27
N ALA A 44 10.84 27.04 -12.53
CA ALA A 44 11.04 28.15 -13.44
C ALA A 44 9.71 28.73 -13.94
N THR A 45 9.67 30.05 -14.10
CA THR A 45 8.49 30.79 -14.56
C THR A 45 8.61 31.25 -16.01
N ALA A 46 9.55 30.71 -16.79
CA ALA A 46 9.64 31.02 -18.21
C ALA A 46 8.54 30.28 -18.99
N ASN A 47 7.95 30.93 -19.99
CA ASN A 47 7.03 30.26 -20.91
C ASN A 47 7.73 29.10 -21.63
N GLY A 48 7.06 27.95 -21.71
CA GLY A 48 7.62 26.72 -22.26
C GLY A 48 8.34 25.84 -21.23
N THR A 49 8.40 26.24 -19.96
CA THR A 49 8.93 25.39 -18.90
C THR A 49 8.15 24.07 -18.86
N ARG A 50 8.87 22.94 -18.97
CA ARG A 50 8.26 21.61 -18.98
C ARG A 50 7.64 21.28 -17.62
N ILE A 51 6.56 20.50 -17.63
CA ILE A 51 6.04 19.87 -16.42
C ILE A 51 6.58 18.44 -16.35
N GLN A 52 7.01 18.02 -15.16
CA GLN A 52 7.57 16.71 -14.88
C GLN A 52 6.88 16.05 -13.67
N LEU A 53 6.91 14.73 -13.59
CA LEU A 53 6.53 13.97 -12.41
C LEU A 53 7.70 13.96 -11.42
N ARG A 54 7.45 14.23 -10.14
CA ARG A 54 8.47 14.19 -9.08
C ARG A 54 7.85 13.88 -7.73
N ALA A 55 8.63 13.28 -6.82
CA ALA A 55 8.26 13.16 -5.42
C ALA A 55 7.69 14.49 -4.86
N CYS A 56 6.58 14.41 -4.13
CA CYS A 56 5.93 15.57 -3.55
C CYS A 56 6.79 16.12 -2.40
N ALA A 57 7.17 17.38 -2.49
CA ALA A 57 8.04 18.09 -1.55
C ALA A 57 7.36 19.34 -0.95
N GLY A 58 6.09 19.60 -1.27
CA GLY A 58 5.34 20.76 -0.77
C GLY A 58 5.85 22.11 -1.28
N SER A 59 6.66 22.13 -2.33
CA SER A 59 7.21 23.36 -2.92
C SER A 59 6.16 24.14 -3.71
N GLY A 60 6.39 25.44 -3.89
CA GLY A 60 5.55 26.28 -4.77
C GLY A 60 5.47 25.77 -6.22
N ALA A 61 6.50 25.08 -6.71
CA ALA A 61 6.53 24.45 -8.03
C ALA A 61 5.57 23.26 -8.18
N GLN A 62 5.01 22.77 -7.07
CA GLN A 62 4.03 21.67 -6.99
C GLN A 62 2.66 22.15 -6.49
N SER A 63 2.51 23.45 -6.24
CA SER A 63 1.28 24.04 -5.76
C SER A 63 0.44 24.53 -6.94
N TRP A 64 -0.55 23.72 -7.30
CA TRP A 64 -1.50 23.98 -8.37
C TRP A 64 -2.85 24.45 -7.80
N THR A 65 -3.58 25.22 -8.60
CA THR A 65 -4.99 25.59 -8.35
C THR A 65 -5.80 25.26 -9.59
N VAL A 66 -6.99 24.70 -9.40
CA VAL A 66 -7.98 24.55 -10.47
C VAL A 66 -8.92 25.74 -10.40
N GLN A 67 -9.21 26.35 -11.54
CA GLN A 67 -10.05 27.55 -11.63
C GLN A 67 -11.38 27.20 -12.30
N ASP A 68 -12.44 27.94 -11.97
CA ASP A 68 -13.78 27.73 -12.56
C ASP A 68 -13.80 27.96 -14.09
N ASP A 69 -12.80 28.69 -14.60
CA ASP A 69 -12.62 28.90 -16.04
C ASP A 69 -12.02 27.68 -16.77
N GLY A 70 -11.76 26.57 -16.06
CA GLY A 70 -11.18 25.34 -16.60
C GLY A 70 -9.65 25.36 -16.73
N THR A 71 -8.96 26.41 -16.25
CA THR A 71 -7.49 26.43 -16.22
C THR A 71 -6.95 25.76 -14.96
N ILE A 72 -5.78 25.15 -15.07
CA ILE A 72 -5.00 24.62 -13.95
C ILE A 72 -3.73 25.46 -13.86
N ARG A 73 -3.49 26.10 -12.71
CA ARG A 73 -2.46 27.15 -12.57
C ARG A 73 -1.44 26.86 -11.49
N ALA A 74 -0.17 27.13 -11.78
CA ALA A 74 0.93 27.16 -10.82
C ALA A 74 1.85 28.33 -11.12
N LEU A 75 2.45 28.92 -10.09
CA LEU A 75 3.37 30.06 -10.23
C LEU A 75 2.81 31.23 -11.07
N GLY A 76 1.49 31.46 -10.99
CA GLY A 76 0.79 32.50 -11.74
C GLY A 76 0.58 32.21 -13.24
N LYS A 77 0.85 30.98 -13.69
CA LYS A 77 0.77 30.56 -15.10
C LYS A 77 -0.09 29.31 -15.27
N CYS A 78 -0.48 29.02 -16.51
CA CYS A 78 -1.41 27.97 -16.89
C CYS A 78 -0.69 26.69 -17.38
N LEU A 79 -1.28 25.54 -17.06
CA LEU A 79 -0.94 24.24 -17.62
C LEU A 79 -1.39 24.18 -19.08
N ASP A 80 -0.44 24.06 -19.99
CA ASP A 80 -0.62 24.34 -21.41
C ASP A 80 -0.19 23.15 -22.28
N VAL A 81 -1.00 22.83 -23.29
CA VAL A 81 -0.62 21.90 -24.37
C VAL A 81 0.22 22.66 -25.39
N GLN A 82 1.49 22.27 -25.57
CA GLN A 82 2.41 23.01 -26.43
C GLN A 82 1.85 23.18 -27.86
N GLY A 83 1.66 24.43 -28.25
CA GLY A 83 1.15 24.81 -29.57
C GLY A 83 -0.27 24.33 -29.87
N GLY A 84 -1.00 23.78 -28.89
CA GLY A 84 -2.34 23.21 -29.08
C GLY A 84 -2.38 21.94 -29.91
N SER A 85 -1.24 21.30 -30.13
CA SER A 85 -1.15 20.09 -30.94
C SER A 85 -1.91 18.93 -30.28
N ALA A 86 -2.75 18.24 -31.07
CA ALA A 86 -3.44 17.02 -30.65
C ALA A 86 -2.59 15.74 -30.82
N ALA A 87 -1.35 15.86 -31.32
CA ALA A 87 -0.48 14.71 -31.54
C ALA A 87 -0.07 14.05 -30.20
N ASN A 88 -0.08 12.72 -30.16
CA ASN A 88 0.44 11.96 -29.03
C ASN A 88 1.92 12.31 -28.79
N GLY A 89 2.27 12.53 -27.52
CA GLY A 89 3.61 12.97 -27.13
C GLY A 89 3.78 14.49 -27.12
N THR A 90 2.74 15.26 -27.44
CA THR A 90 2.80 16.72 -27.37
C THR A 90 3.21 17.17 -25.96
N PRO A 91 4.26 17.98 -25.82
CA PRO A 91 4.76 18.42 -24.52
C PRO A 91 3.72 19.22 -23.69
N ILE A 92 3.57 18.91 -22.40
CA ILE A 92 2.79 19.73 -21.43
C ILE A 92 3.68 20.72 -20.69
N GLN A 93 3.39 22.00 -20.80
CA GLN A 93 4.26 23.08 -20.36
C GLN A 93 3.55 24.09 -19.46
N LEU A 94 4.32 24.99 -18.87
CA LEU A 94 3.84 26.18 -18.20
C LEU A 94 3.86 27.35 -19.18
N TRP A 95 2.75 28.08 -19.28
CA TRP A 95 2.63 29.26 -20.15
C TRP A 95 1.76 30.34 -19.51
N ASP A 96 1.95 31.59 -19.88
CA ASP A 96 1.02 32.68 -19.54
C ASP A 96 -0.43 32.28 -19.80
N CYS A 97 -1.35 32.70 -18.94
CA CYS A 97 -2.76 32.40 -19.11
C CYS A 97 -3.35 33.29 -20.21
N LEU A 98 -3.50 32.72 -21.41
CA LEU A 98 -3.95 33.41 -22.62
C LEU A 98 -5.47 33.29 -22.85
N GLY A 99 -6.16 32.47 -22.06
CA GLY A 99 -7.60 32.21 -22.22
C GLY A 99 -7.95 31.36 -23.44
N ASN A 100 -6.95 30.83 -24.15
CA ASN A 100 -7.15 29.91 -25.27
C ASN A 100 -7.57 28.51 -24.80
N THR A 101 -7.94 27.66 -25.74
CA THR A 101 -8.43 26.30 -25.46
C THR A 101 -7.32 25.30 -25.11
N HIS A 102 -6.05 25.60 -25.40
CA HIS A 102 -4.91 24.73 -25.09
C HIS A 102 -4.63 24.66 -23.58
N GLN A 103 -5.17 25.63 -22.84
CA GLN A 103 -5.00 25.81 -21.40
C GLN A 103 -6.23 25.36 -20.60
N LYS A 104 -7.24 24.82 -21.29
CA LYS A 104 -8.48 24.35 -20.68
C LYS A 104 -8.39 22.85 -20.44
N TRP A 105 -8.84 22.43 -19.27
CA TRP A 105 -8.84 21.04 -18.83
C TRP A 105 -10.19 20.69 -18.20
N SER A 106 -10.76 19.59 -18.64
CA SER A 106 -11.94 18.96 -18.05
C SER A 106 -11.48 17.79 -17.18
N TYR A 107 -11.88 17.77 -15.92
CA TYR A 107 -11.60 16.66 -15.02
C TYR A 107 -12.78 15.70 -14.94
N ASP A 108 -12.52 14.42 -15.18
CA ASP A 108 -13.48 13.34 -14.93
C ASP A 108 -13.19 12.74 -13.55
N SER A 109 -14.02 13.05 -12.57
CA SER A 109 -13.85 12.59 -11.19
C SER A 109 -14.08 11.08 -11.01
N ALA A 110 -14.68 10.39 -11.98
CA ALA A 110 -14.86 8.94 -11.93
C ALA A 110 -13.63 8.18 -12.43
N SER A 111 -12.89 8.76 -13.39
CA SER A 111 -11.68 8.16 -13.96
C SER A 111 -10.37 8.82 -13.54
N GLY A 112 -10.42 9.99 -12.92
CA GLY A 112 -9.26 10.81 -12.56
C GLY A 112 -8.59 11.46 -13.76
N ARG A 113 -9.20 11.43 -14.95
CA ARG A 113 -8.57 11.96 -16.16
C ARG A 113 -8.69 13.48 -16.23
N LEU A 114 -7.59 14.11 -16.63
CA LEU A 114 -7.57 15.50 -17.08
C LEU A 114 -7.51 15.51 -18.60
N VAL A 115 -8.62 15.88 -19.24
CA VAL A 115 -8.79 15.93 -20.69
C VAL A 115 -8.67 17.37 -21.16
N ASN A 116 -7.86 17.65 -22.17
CA ASN A 116 -7.95 18.92 -22.88
C ASN A 116 -9.14 18.87 -23.86
N PRO A 117 -10.21 19.65 -23.70
CA PRO A 117 -11.41 19.50 -24.52
C PRO A 117 -11.21 19.82 -26.00
N ALA A 118 -10.20 20.63 -26.35
CA ALA A 118 -9.95 20.99 -27.74
C ALA A 118 -9.21 19.90 -28.52
N THR A 119 -8.34 19.13 -27.87
CA THR A 119 -7.60 18.04 -28.51
C THR A 119 -8.23 16.67 -28.27
N GLY A 120 -9.04 16.52 -27.22
CA GLY A 120 -9.54 15.24 -26.72
C GLY A 120 -8.47 14.38 -26.04
N GLY A 121 -7.24 14.87 -25.91
CA GLY A 121 -6.13 14.17 -25.27
C GLY A 121 -6.11 14.33 -23.76
N CYS A 122 -5.52 13.35 -23.08
CA CYS A 122 -5.36 13.31 -21.63
C CYS A 122 -3.96 13.75 -21.19
N LEU A 123 -3.87 14.36 -20.01
CA LEU A 123 -2.61 14.59 -19.30
C LEU A 123 -1.98 13.24 -18.93
N ASP A 124 -0.76 12.99 -19.37
CA ASP A 124 -0.12 11.68 -19.34
C ASP A 124 1.32 11.78 -18.82
N VAL A 125 1.72 10.84 -17.96
CA VAL A 125 3.13 10.63 -17.60
C VAL A 125 3.78 9.70 -18.62
N THR A 126 4.81 10.20 -19.31
CA THR A 126 5.43 9.49 -20.43
C THR A 126 5.90 8.08 -20.06
N GLY A 127 5.46 7.09 -20.84
CA GLY A 127 5.89 5.69 -20.73
C GLY A 127 5.46 4.96 -19.45
N GLN A 128 4.50 5.52 -18.70
CA GLN A 128 4.19 5.09 -17.33
C GLN A 128 5.42 5.07 -16.40
N SER A 129 6.44 5.88 -16.68
CA SER A 129 7.64 5.92 -15.84
C SER A 129 7.36 6.68 -14.56
N ASP A 130 7.62 6.05 -13.40
CA ASP A 130 7.54 6.68 -12.09
C ASP A 130 8.87 7.34 -11.69
N ALA A 131 9.88 7.38 -12.57
CA ALA A 131 11.15 8.04 -12.29
C ALA A 131 10.97 9.57 -12.11
N ASP A 132 11.65 10.14 -11.12
CA ASP A 132 11.66 11.58 -10.91
C ASP A 132 12.24 12.30 -12.13
N GLY A 133 11.54 13.33 -12.59
CA GLY A 133 11.89 14.06 -13.81
C GLY A 133 11.24 13.52 -15.08
N THR A 134 10.42 12.47 -15.00
CA THR A 134 9.66 11.98 -16.16
C THR A 134 8.75 13.10 -16.68
N PRO A 135 8.86 13.51 -17.96
CA PRO A 135 8.06 14.59 -18.50
C PRO A 135 6.57 14.21 -18.61
N LEU A 136 5.71 15.22 -18.52
CA LEU A 136 4.28 15.08 -18.84
C LEU A 136 4.04 15.43 -20.31
N GLN A 137 3.12 14.71 -20.91
CA GLN A 137 2.74 14.82 -22.31
C GLN A 137 1.21 14.77 -22.46
N LEU A 138 0.72 15.18 -23.63
CA LEU A 138 -0.61 14.87 -24.09
C LEU A 138 -0.61 13.49 -24.75
N TRP A 139 -1.59 12.66 -24.43
CA TRP A 139 -1.74 11.35 -25.04
C TRP A 139 -3.21 10.96 -25.21
N THR A 140 -3.49 10.03 -26.12
CA THR A 140 -4.82 9.45 -26.27
C THR A 140 -5.30 8.89 -24.92
N CYS A 141 -6.50 9.27 -24.51
CA CYS A 141 -7.07 8.85 -23.23
C CYS A 141 -7.24 7.33 -23.14
N ASN A 142 -6.75 6.73 -22.06
CA ASN A 142 -6.82 5.31 -21.77
C ASN A 142 -6.94 5.05 -20.26
N ASN A 143 -7.13 3.79 -19.85
CA ASN A 143 -7.40 3.44 -18.45
C ASN A 143 -6.13 3.18 -17.61
N GLN A 144 -4.94 3.52 -18.10
CA GLN A 144 -3.67 3.29 -17.39
C GLN A 144 -3.50 4.32 -16.27
N THR A 145 -2.74 3.96 -15.23
CA THR A 145 -2.54 4.78 -14.02
C THR A 145 -1.74 6.05 -14.27
N ASN A 146 -1.00 6.12 -15.38
CA ASN A 146 -0.22 7.30 -15.77
C ASN A 146 -1.07 8.45 -16.34
N GLN A 147 -2.39 8.27 -16.48
CA GLN A 147 -3.35 9.30 -16.86
C GLN A 147 -4.40 9.58 -15.76
N GLN A 148 -4.19 9.02 -14.56
CA GLN A 148 -5.07 9.20 -13.42
C GLN A 148 -4.44 10.23 -12.49
N TRP A 149 -5.18 11.31 -12.27
CA TRP A 149 -4.76 12.46 -11.49
C TRP A 149 -5.76 12.76 -10.38
N THR A 150 -5.25 13.27 -9.27
CA THR A 150 -6.04 13.76 -8.14
C THR A 150 -5.81 15.26 -8.03
N LEU A 151 -6.90 16.02 -8.09
CA LEU A 151 -6.84 17.47 -8.00
C LEU A 151 -6.47 17.93 -6.57
N PRO A 152 -5.92 19.14 -6.43
CA PRO A 152 -5.64 19.73 -5.12
C PRO A 152 -6.86 19.67 -4.19
N GLY A 153 -6.67 19.12 -2.98
CA GLY A 153 -7.71 19.02 -1.96
C GLY A 153 -8.79 17.97 -2.22
N GLN A 154 -8.67 17.15 -3.26
CA GLN A 154 -9.59 16.04 -3.54
C GLN A 154 -9.00 14.70 -3.06
N PRO A 155 -9.85 13.73 -2.66
CA PRO A 155 -9.40 12.37 -2.41
C PRO A 155 -8.94 11.70 -3.71
N PRO A 156 -8.04 10.70 -3.66
CA PRO A 156 -7.61 9.98 -4.85
C PRO A 156 -8.77 9.33 -5.60
N VAL A 157 -8.75 9.39 -6.93
CA VAL A 157 -9.70 8.64 -7.77
C VAL A 157 -9.14 7.26 -8.02
N CYS A 158 -9.65 6.26 -7.30
CA CYS A 158 -9.13 4.90 -7.37
C CYS A 158 -10.10 4.00 -8.11
N ARG A 159 -9.61 3.39 -9.19
CA ARG A 159 -10.38 2.40 -9.95
C ARG A 159 -9.95 1.01 -9.53
N ARG A 160 -10.73 0.40 -8.64
CA ARG A 160 -10.53 -0.98 -8.21
C ARG A 160 -11.68 -1.85 -8.67
N ALA A 161 -11.34 -2.97 -9.32
CA ALA A 161 -12.28 -4.02 -9.64
C ALA A 161 -12.27 -5.05 -8.49
N PRO A 162 -13.43 -5.55 -8.04
CA PRO A 162 -13.47 -6.65 -7.09
C PRO A 162 -12.72 -7.89 -7.61
N GLY A 163 -12.16 -8.66 -6.69
CA GLY A 163 -11.39 -9.86 -6.96
C GLY A 163 -9.89 -9.65 -6.87
N GLN A 164 -9.15 -10.61 -7.40
CA GLN A 164 -7.69 -10.63 -7.35
C GLN A 164 -7.08 -9.98 -8.59
N SER A 165 -6.05 -9.17 -8.38
CA SER A 165 -5.25 -8.60 -9.47
C SER A 165 -3.79 -8.46 -9.04
N VAL A 166 -2.92 -8.08 -9.99
CA VAL A 166 -1.52 -7.78 -9.70
C VAL A 166 -1.29 -6.29 -9.96
N VAL A 167 -0.83 -5.59 -8.93
CA VAL A 167 -0.35 -4.20 -9.04
C VAL A 167 1.16 -4.22 -9.23
N SER A 168 1.64 -3.55 -10.26
CA SER A 168 3.07 -3.38 -10.50
C SER A 168 3.60 -2.19 -9.71
N VAL A 169 4.52 -2.46 -8.77
CA VAL A 169 5.13 -1.44 -7.91
C VAL A 169 6.55 -1.16 -8.39
N GLY A 170 6.83 0.09 -8.76
CA GLY A 170 8.18 0.54 -9.09
C GLY A 170 9.01 0.76 -7.83
N PHE A 171 10.23 0.24 -7.79
CA PHE A 171 11.19 0.46 -6.71
C PHE A 171 12.62 0.29 -7.21
N ALA A 172 13.49 1.27 -6.92
CA ALA A 172 14.91 1.27 -7.33
C ALA A 172 15.13 0.94 -8.82
N GLY A 173 14.29 1.51 -9.70
CA GLY A 173 14.39 1.33 -11.16
C GLY A 173 13.91 -0.03 -11.68
N LYS A 174 13.34 -0.88 -10.82
CA LYS A 174 12.72 -2.17 -11.19
C LYS A 174 11.24 -2.16 -10.84
N ARG A 175 10.48 -3.05 -11.46
CA ARG A 175 9.05 -3.25 -11.16
C ARG A 175 8.84 -4.60 -10.50
N TYR A 176 8.05 -4.62 -9.44
CA TYR A 176 7.75 -5.79 -8.64
C TYR A 176 6.24 -6.04 -8.64
N PRO A 177 5.80 -7.29 -8.87
CA PRO A 177 4.39 -7.63 -8.75
C PRO A 177 3.96 -7.66 -7.28
N VAL A 178 2.78 -7.12 -7.01
CA VAL A 178 2.09 -7.25 -5.73
C VAL A 178 0.72 -7.83 -6.01
N THR A 179 0.47 -9.05 -5.54
CA THR A 179 -0.88 -9.63 -5.59
C THR A 179 -1.77 -8.86 -4.64
N VAL A 180 -2.94 -8.43 -5.10
CA VAL A 180 -3.93 -7.73 -4.29
C VAL A 180 -5.28 -8.42 -4.41
N HIS A 181 -6.03 -8.43 -3.32
CA HIS A 181 -7.43 -8.87 -3.27
C HIS A 181 -8.29 -7.69 -2.85
N VAL A 182 -9.29 -7.38 -3.68
CA VAL A 182 -10.25 -6.29 -3.46
C VAL A 182 -11.63 -6.91 -3.22
N PRO A 183 -12.18 -6.82 -2.00
CA PRO A 183 -13.54 -7.23 -1.73
C PRO A 183 -14.56 -6.44 -2.55
N ALA A 184 -15.64 -7.11 -2.99
CA ALA A 184 -16.79 -6.40 -3.58
C ALA A 184 -17.45 -5.44 -2.58
N SER A 185 -17.33 -5.73 -1.28
CA SER A 185 -17.81 -4.94 -0.15
C SER A 185 -16.90 -3.78 0.27
N ALA A 186 -15.73 -3.61 -0.37
CA ALA A 186 -14.75 -2.62 0.07
C ALA A 186 -15.32 -1.18 -0.02
N PRO A 187 -15.25 -0.37 1.06
CA PRO A 187 -15.75 1.00 1.09
C PRO A 187 -14.82 1.96 0.36
N ALA A 188 -15.34 3.04 -0.26
CA ALA A 188 -14.58 3.93 -1.17
C ALA A 188 -13.11 4.18 -0.76
N ILE A 189 -12.88 4.52 0.51
CA ILE A 189 -11.56 4.50 1.15
C ILE A 189 -11.50 3.30 2.09
N ALA A 190 -10.65 2.31 1.77
CA ALA A 190 -10.66 0.99 2.42
C ALA A 190 -9.41 0.76 3.28
N PRO A 191 -9.52 0.12 4.46
CA PRO A 191 -8.37 -0.39 5.20
C PRO A 191 -7.52 -1.31 4.33
N LEU A 192 -6.22 -1.38 4.61
CA LEU A 192 -5.28 -2.23 3.89
C LEU A 192 -4.49 -3.11 4.87
N VAL A 193 -4.44 -4.41 4.58
CA VAL A 193 -3.59 -5.37 5.27
C VAL A 193 -2.53 -5.89 4.30
N LEU A 194 -1.25 -5.61 4.54
CA LEU A 194 -0.16 -6.30 3.85
C LEU A 194 0.16 -7.59 4.59
N ASN A 195 0.14 -8.73 3.89
CA ASN A 195 0.42 -10.05 4.44
C ASN A 195 1.66 -10.66 3.77
N LEU A 196 2.75 -10.74 4.53
CA LEU A 196 4.07 -11.09 4.05
C LEU A 196 4.33 -12.59 4.16
N HIS A 197 4.79 -13.21 3.07
CA HIS A 197 5.10 -14.64 3.04
C HIS A 197 6.32 -15.01 3.92
N GLY A 198 6.41 -16.27 4.33
CA GLY A 198 7.58 -16.81 5.04
C GLY A 198 8.81 -17.00 4.15
N SER A 199 9.98 -17.20 4.75
CA SER A 199 11.19 -17.60 4.02
C SER A 199 10.96 -18.94 3.30
N SER A 200 11.65 -19.16 2.18
CA SER A 200 11.53 -20.34 1.29
C SER A 200 10.14 -20.59 0.71
N SER A 201 9.21 -19.63 0.85
CA SER A 201 7.85 -19.72 0.33
C SER A 201 7.73 -19.31 -1.13
N SER A 202 6.67 -19.81 -1.77
CA SER A 202 6.23 -19.53 -3.13
C SER A 202 5.38 -18.26 -3.17
N SER A 203 6.04 -17.10 -3.32
CA SER A 203 5.42 -15.82 -3.70
C SER A 203 4.31 -15.26 -2.78
N GLY A 204 3.84 -14.04 -3.10
CA GLY A 204 2.71 -13.42 -2.42
C GLY A 204 1.41 -14.20 -2.63
N ALA A 205 1.22 -14.78 -3.81
CA ALA A 205 0.06 -15.62 -4.11
C ALA A 205 0.02 -16.90 -3.25
N GLY A 206 1.17 -17.50 -2.93
CA GLY A 206 1.23 -18.63 -1.99
C GLY A 206 0.81 -18.23 -0.59
N GLN A 207 1.20 -17.05 -0.11
CA GLN A 207 0.78 -16.55 1.21
C GLN A 207 -0.71 -16.23 1.27
N LEU A 208 -1.27 -15.66 0.20
CA LEU A 208 -2.71 -15.46 0.04
C LEU A 208 -3.48 -16.77 0.19
N SER A 209 -3.02 -17.81 -0.50
CA SER A 209 -3.62 -19.15 -0.43
C SER A 209 -3.45 -19.79 0.96
N TYR A 210 -2.25 -19.73 1.53
CA TYR A 210 -1.92 -20.36 2.81
C TYR A 210 -2.69 -19.73 3.98
N SER A 211 -2.68 -18.41 4.07
CA SER A 211 -3.36 -17.70 5.17
C SER A 211 -4.88 -17.66 5.05
N ASN A 212 -5.45 -17.91 3.86
CA ASN A 212 -6.87 -17.71 3.56
C ASN A 212 -7.39 -16.28 3.87
N MET A 213 -6.49 -15.29 3.81
CA MET A 213 -6.80 -13.90 4.17
C MET A 213 -7.83 -13.26 3.20
N ALA A 214 -7.99 -13.79 1.98
CA ALA A 214 -9.00 -13.32 1.02
C ALA A 214 -10.42 -13.43 1.59
N ALA A 215 -10.74 -14.56 2.21
CA ALA A 215 -12.07 -14.81 2.78
C ALA A 215 -12.36 -13.84 3.94
N SER A 216 -11.35 -13.56 4.77
CA SER A 216 -11.46 -12.55 5.83
C SER A 216 -11.61 -11.15 5.25
N ALA A 217 -10.88 -10.80 4.18
CA ALA A 217 -11.03 -9.54 3.48
C ALA A 217 -12.45 -9.37 2.92
N ASP A 218 -13.01 -10.40 2.28
CA ASP A 218 -14.37 -10.38 1.73
C ASP A 218 -15.43 -10.17 2.82
N ALA A 219 -15.29 -10.85 3.95
CA ALA A 219 -16.19 -10.74 5.09
C ALA A 219 -16.16 -9.37 5.77
N ASN A 220 -15.05 -8.62 5.64
CA ASN A 220 -14.78 -7.43 6.45
C ASN A 220 -14.51 -6.15 5.65
N GLY A 221 -14.43 -6.23 4.32
CA GLY A 221 -14.32 -5.06 3.44
C GLY A 221 -12.97 -4.36 3.46
N TYR A 222 -11.86 -5.06 3.73
CA TYR A 222 -10.50 -4.49 3.66
C TYR A 222 -9.72 -4.99 2.44
N LEU A 223 -8.82 -4.18 1.91
CA LEU A 223 -7.88 -4.58 0.87
C LEU A 223 -6.81 -5.50 1.47
N ALA A 224 -6.50 -6.61 0.80
CA ALA A 224 -5.38 -7.46 1.21
C ALA A 224 -4.30 -7.45 0.13
N ALA A 225 -3.05 -7.20 0.51
CA ALA A 225 -1.91 -7.15 -0.39
C ALA A 225 -0.83 -8.14 0.02
N PHE A 226 -0.24 -8.81 -0.96
CA PHE A 226 0.73 -9.89 -0.76
C PHE A 226 1.96 -9.60 -1.62
N PRO A 227 2.86 -8.71 -1.15
CA PRO A 227 4.11 -8.44 -1.82
C PRO A 227 5.09 -9.62 -1.69
N GLU A 228 6.05 -9.68 -2.60
CA GLU A 228 7.09 -10.71 -2.66
C GLU A 228 8.42 -10.19 -2.14
N GLY A 229 9.14 -11.00 -1.36
CA GLY A 229 10.56 -10.80 -1.06
C GLY A 229 11.43 -10.99 -2.30
N ALA A 230 12.63 -10.42 -2.32
CA ALA A 230 13.49 -10.40 -3.51
C ALA A 230 14.73 -11.31 -3.43
N ILE A 231 15.00 -11.92 -2.28
CA ILE A 231 16.17 -12.79 -2.11
C ILE A 231 15.79 -14.23 -2.43
N SER A 232 16.53 -14.90 -3.32
CA SER A 232 16.41 -16.35 -3.51
C SER A 232 16.92 -17.10 -2.28
N TYR A 233 16.10 -17.97 -1.71
CA TYR A 233 16.43 -18.74 -0.51
C TYR A 233 15.76 -20.12 -0.55
N GLN A 234 16.57 -21.19 -0.54
CA GLN A 234 16.11 -22.59 -0.56
C GLN A 234 15.06 -22.91 -1.64
N GLY A 235 15.27 -22.41 -2.86
CA GLY A 235 14.34 -22.61 -3.98
C GLY A 235 13.08 -21.73 -3.96
N GLY A 236 12.91 -20.88 -2.94
CA GLY A 236 11.84 -19.87 -2.86
C GLY A 236 12.38 -18.46 -2.66
N LEU A 237 11.54 -17.58 -2.11
CA LEU A 237 11.88 -16.19 -1.84
C LEU A 237 11.99 -15.91 -0.34
N SER A 238 12.78 -14.90 0.02
CA SER A 238 12.90 -14.38 1.38
C SER A 238 13.08 -12.86 1.37
N TRP A 239 12.85 -12.27 2.54
CA TRP A 239 12.96 -10.84 2.80
C TRP A 239 14.37 -10.47 3.25
N THR A 240 14.83 -9.28 2.85
CA THR A 240 15.96 -8.57 3.45
C THR A 240 15.52 -7.98 4.78
N VAL A 241 15.42 -8.79 5.84
CA VAL A 241 15.06 -8.31 7.17
C VAL A 241 16.27 -7.63 7.81
N PRO A 242 16.18 -6.35 8.22
CA PRO A 242 17.27 -5.65 8.91
C PRO A 242 17.81 -6.42 10.11
N GLY A 243 19.13 -6.66 10.14
CA GLY A 243 19.80 -7.35 11.24
C GLY A 243 19.62 -8.88 11.26
N VAL A 244 19.09 -9.47 10.19
CA VAL A 244 18.91 -10.93 10.06
C VAL A 244 19.82 -11.44 8.94
N GLY A 245 20.93 -12.08 9.32
CA GLY A 245 21.92 -12.61 8.40
C GLY A 245 22.64 -11.50 7.61
N THR A 246 23.48 -11.91 6.67
CA THR A 246 24.13 -11.00 5.73
C THR A 246 23.40 -11.10 4.40
N PRO A 247 22.66 -10.06 3.97
CA PRO A 247 21.98 -10.11 2.69
C PRO A 247 23.00 -10.12 1.54
N PRO A 248 22.68 -10.73 0.39
CA PRO A 248 23.54 -10.69 -0.78
C PRO A 248 23.87 -9.25 -1.20
N ALA A 249 25.02 -9.05 -1.84
CA ALA A 249 25.38 -7.74 -2.39
C ALA A 249 24.30 -7.28 -3.39
N GLY A 250 23.83 -6.04 -3.23
CA GLY A 250 22.75 -5.48 -4.06
C GLY A 250 21.35 -6.02 -3.74
N ALA A 251 21.16 -6.69 -2.60
CA ALA A 251 19.83 -7.06 -2.12
C ALA A 251 18.93 -5.84 -1.99
N ARG A 252 17.64 -6.02 -2.30
CA ARG A 252 16.63 -4.96 -2.22
C ARG A 252 16.43 -4.55 -0.75
N ASP A 253 16.36 -3.24 -0.50
CA ASP A 253 15.83 -2.72 0.77
C ASP A 253 14.33 -3.01 0.84
N ASP A 254 13.96 -4.06 1.57
CA ASP A 254 12.57 -4.48 1.70
C ASP A 254 11.75 -3.58 2.63
N VAL A 255 12.37 -2.81 3.54
CA VAL A 255 11.64 -1.78 4.30
C VAL A 255 11.20 -0.67 3.34
N GLY A 256 12.14 -0.13 2.55
CA GLY A 256 11.84 0.89 1.56
C GLY A 256 10.86 0.41 0.48
N PHE A 257 10.99 -0.85 0.04
CA PHE A 257 10.05 -1.43 -0.92
C PHE A 257 8.63 -1.50 -0.36
N LEU A 258 8.43 -2.02 0.86
CA LEU A 258 7.11 -2.11 1.46
C LEU A 258 6.49 -0.71 1.71
N ASP A 259 7.30 0.30 2.01
CA ASP A 259 6.83 1.69 2.11
C ASP A 259 6.31 2.20 0.75
N GLN A 260 7.00 1.84 -0.33
CA GLN A 260 6.55 2.14 -1.69
C GLN A 260 5.31 1.34 -2.08
N VAL A 261 5.13 0.10 -1.60
CA VAL A 261 3.87 -0.66 -1.76
C VAL A 261 2.71 0.09 -1.10
N VAL A 262 2.85 0.50 0.16
CA VAL A 262 1.81 1.29 0.87
C VAL A 262 1.47 2.55 0.09
N THR A 263 2.48 3.31 -0.34
CA THR A 263 2.30 4.53 -1.15
C THR A 263 1.54 4.24 -2.45
N THR A 264 1.92 3.18 -3.15
CA THR A 264 1.33 2.81 -4.45
C THR A 264 -0.12 2.37 -4.28
N LEU A 265 -0.44 1.54 -3.27
CA LEU A 265 -1.80 1.04 -3.04
C LEU A 265 -2.73 2.11 -2.45
N THR A 266 -2.20 3.06 -1.70
CA THR A 266 -2.94 4.27 -1.27
C THR A 266 -3.42 5.06 -2.47
N GLY A 267 -2.54 5.31 -3.44
CA GLY A 267 -2.89 6.05 -4.66
C GLY A 267 -3.73 5.24 -5.66
N ALA A 268 -3.41 3.95 -5.86
CA ALA A 268 -4.04 3.15 -6.91
C ALA A 268 -5.37 2.50 -6.49
N LEU A 269 -5.51 2.11 -5.21
CA LEU A 269 -6.66 1.34 -4.71
C LEU A 269 -7.46 2.06 -3.61
N CYS A 270 -7.09 3.28 -3.26
CA CYS A 270 -7.69 4.07 -2.18
C CYS A 270 -7.59 3.31 -0.86
N ALA A 271 -6.41 2.72 -0.62
CA ALA A 271 -6.06 2.27 0.71
C ALA A 271 -6.04 3.49 1.65
N ASP A 272 -6.70 3.36 2.79
CA ASP A 272 -6.77 4.39 3.79
C ASP A 272 -5.41 4.53 4.49
N PRO A 273 -4.71 5.67 4.37
CA PRO A 273 -3.40 5.82 4.99
C PRO A 273 -3.46 5.68 6.52
N HIS A 274 -4.60 5.95 7.16
CA HIS A 274 -4.75 5.82 8.62
C HIS A 274 -5.09 4.40 9.08
N ARG A 275 -5.42 3.49 8.15
CA ARG A 275 -5.81 2.10 8.43
C ARG A 275 -4.98 1.11 7.60
N ILE A 276 -3.66 1.31 7.64
CA ILE A 276 -2.68 0.39 7.06
C ILE A 276 -2.17 -0.54 8.17
N HIS A 277 -2.25 -1.83 7.95
CA HIS A 277 -1.82 -2.86 8.90
C HIS A 277 -0.87 -3.84 8.22
N LEU A 278 0.05 -4.40 9.00
CA LEU A 278 1.06 -5.33 8.50
C LEU A 278 1.01 -6.65 9.26
N THR A 279 0.95 -7.76 8.54
CA THR A 279 1.07 -9.11 9.09
C THR A 279 2.04 -9.90 8.24
N GLY A 280 2.46 -11.05 8.75
CA GLY A 280 3.26 -11.96 7.97
C GLY A 280 3.61 -13.21 8.75
N TYR A 281 3.94 -14.25 7.99
CA TYR A 281 4.29 -15.57 8.52
C TYR A 281 5.80 -15.74 8.59
N SER A 282 6.35 -16.23 9.70
CA SER A 282 7.77 -16.59 9.83
C SER A 282 8.72 -15.44 9.45
N GLY A 283 9.48 -15.56 8.35
CA GLY A 283 10.29 -14.48 7.77
C GLY A 283 9.50 -13.20 7.49
N GLY A 284 8.26 -13.32 7.02
CA GLY A 284 7.35 -12.20 6.84
C GLY A 284 6.89 -11.58 8.16
N GLY A 285 6.74 -12.36 9.24
CA GLY A 285 6.45 -11.85 10.57
C GLY A 285 7.63 -11.05 11.15
N ARG A 286 8.86 -11.52 10.90
CA ARG A 286 10.09 -10.77 11.23
C ARG A 286 10.16 -9.47 10.43
N MET A 287 9.85 -9.53 9.14
CA MET A 287 9.81 -8.35 8.27
C MET A 287 8.74 -7.35 8.72
N ALA A 288 7.57 -7.83 9.16
CA ALA A 288 6.51 -6.97 9.67
C ALA A 288 6.94 -6.22 10.93
N SER A 289 7.64 -6.93 11.83
CA SER A 289 8.25 -6.33 13.02
C SER A 289 9.31 -5.28 12.64
N ALA A 290 10.17 -5.57 11.68
CA ALA A 290 11.21 -4.64 11.24
C ALA A 290 10.65 -3.40 10.54
N PHE A 291 9.59 -3.54 9.73
CA PHE A 291 8.90 -2.42 9.12
C PHE A 291 8.31 -1.50 10.18
N ALA A 292 7.65 -2.05 11.21
CA ALA A 292 7.11 -1.28 12.31
C ALA A 292 8.18 -0.49 13.09
N CYS A 293 9.37 -1.06 13.28
CA CYS A 293 10.49 -0.35 13.90
C CYS A 293 10.99 0.83 13.05
N ALA A 294 10.96 0.70 11.71
CA ALA A 294 11.59 1.63 10.78
C ALA A 294 10.64 2.68 10.18
N ARG A 295 9.34 2.38 10.14
CA ARG A 295 8.26 3.20 9.54
C ARG A 295 6.99 3.20 10.42
N PRO A 296 7.09 3.44 11.74
CA PRO A 296 5.91 3.42 12.61
C PRO A 296 4.84 4.43 12.18
N GLU A 297 5.23 5.53 11.53
CA GLU A 297 4.32 6.54 10.99
C GLU A 297 3.45 6.06 9.82
N ARG A 298 3.70 4.86 9.27
CA ARG A 298 2.99 4.33 8.10
C ARG A 298 1.91 3.30 8.44
N ILE A 299 1.94 2.73 9.64
CA ILE A 299 1.07 1.62 10.03
C ILE A 299 0.33 1.91 11.33
N ALA A 300 -0.91 1.43 11.42
CA ALA A 300 -1.73 1.54 12.63
C ALA A 300 -1.49 0.38 13.60
N ALA A 301 -1.12 -0.80 13.11
CA ALA A 301 -0.84 -1.98 13.92
C ALA A 301 -0.09 -3.06 13.12
N ILE A 302 0.55 -3.98 13.83
CA ILE A 302 1.10 -5.22 13.23
C ILE A 302 0.52 -6.50 13.84
N ALA A 303 0.56 -7.58 13.06
CA ALA A 303 0.20 -8.91 13.53
C ALA A 303 1.16 -10.03 13.09
N PRO A 304 2.36 -10.16 13.68
CA PRO A 304 3.30 -11.21 13.30
C PRO A 304 2.81 -12.62 13.67
N VAL A 305 2.88 -13.56 12.73
CA VAL A 305 2.59 -14.99 12.97
C VAL A 305 3.88 -15.79 12.88
N ALA A 306 4.15 -16.58 13.92
CA ALA A 306 5.35 -17.41 14.03
C ALA A 306 6.66 -16.62 13.79
N GLY A 307 6.68 -15.31 14.12
CA GLY A 307 7.73 -14.41 13.64
C GLY A 307 7.89 -13.10 14.42
N LEU A 308 7.27 -12.95 15.60
CA LEU A 308 7.37 -11.72 16.39
C LEU A 308 8.82 -11.44 16.80
N ARG A 309 9.28 -10.22 16.51
CA ARG A 309 10.56 -9.67 16.96
C ARG A 309 10.37 -8.21 17.36
N ALA A 310 11.30 -7.64 18.14
CA ALA A 310 11.28 -6.25 18.58
C ALA A 310 12.70 -5.66 18.49
N GLY A 311 13.29 -5.76 17.29
CA GLY A 311 14.71 -5.51 17.04
C GLY A 311 15.55 -6.79 16.93
N ARG A 312 16.84 -6.62 16.64
CA ARG A 312 17.82 -7.72 16.59
C ARG A 312 18.26 -8.12 18.01
N PRO A 313 18.85 -9.31 18.22
CA PRO A 313 19.45 -9.66 19.51
C PRO A 313 20.57 -8.68 19.93
N ALA A 314 20.70 -8.43 21.24
CA ALA A 314 21.73 -7.52 21.75
C ALA A 314 23.15 -8.08 21.54
N PRO A 315 24.11 -7.24 21.09
CA PRO A 315 25.51 -7.63 21.06
C PRO A 315 25.97 -8.08 22.46
N GLY A 316 26.54 -9.28 22.57
CA GLY A 316 27.04 -9.83 23.83
C GLY A 316 25.97 -10.45 24.76
N ASN A 317 24.68 -10.31 24.48
CA ASN A 317 23.62 -11.04 25.17
C ASN A 317 22.44 -11.29 24.21
N THR A 318 22.43 -12.45 23.57
CA THR A 318 21.46 -12.76 22.52
C THR A 318 20.06 -13.11 23.06
N SER A 319 19.92 -13.30 24.37
CA SER A 319 18.64 -13.58 25.04
C SER A 319 17.77 -12.34 25.23
N VAL A 320 18.27 -11.15 24.92
CA VAL A 320 17.50 -9.90 24.97
C VAL A 320 17.56 -9.13 23.64
N PRO A 321 16.55 -8.31 23.29
CA PRO A 321 16.59 -7.48 22.09
C PRO A 321 17.51 -6.26 22.31
N ASP A 322 18.25 -5.86 21.28
CA ASP A 322 19.04 -4.63 21.20
C ASP A 322 18.09 -3.42 21.15
N PRO A 323 17.98 -2.59 22.21
CA PRO A 323 17.10 -1.43 22.19
C PRO A 323 17.50 -0.40 21.14
N ALA A 324 18.74 -0.41 20.63
CA ALA A 324 19.18 0.49 19.55
C ALA A 324 18.66 0.09 18.17
N SER A 325 18.28 -1.18 18.00
CA SER A 325 17.85 -1.71 16.70
C SER A 325 16.36 -1.53 16.41
N CYS A 326 15.55 -1.15 17.40
CA CYS A 326 14.13 -0.86 17.25
C CYS A 326 13.70 0.21 18.26
N ARG A 327 13.44 1.41 17.74
CA ARG A 327 13.04 2.61 18.51
C ARG A 327 12.00 3.41 17.72
N PRO A 328 10.81 2.85 17.45
CA PRO A 328 9.76 3.66 16.87
C PRO A 328 9.46 4.83 17.81
N GLY A 329 9.34 6.05 17.26
CA GLY A 329 9.09 7.27 18.04
C GLY A 329 7.66 7.40 18.54
N VAL A 330 6.80 6.42 18.23
CA VAL A 330 5.39 6.35 18.63
C VAL A 330 5.05 4.90 19.02
N PRO A 331 4.05 4.66 19.87
CA PRO A 331 3.56 3.32 20.17
C PRO A 331 3.10 2.58 18.91
N VAL A 332 3.27 1.27 18.89
CA VAL A 332 2.83 0.40 17.79
C VAL A 332 2.03 -0.78 18.34
N PRO A 333 0.69 -0.76 18.23
CA PRO A 333 -0.15 -1.88 18.62
C PRO A 333 0.26 -3.20 17.94
N VAL A 334 0.32 -4.28 18.72
CA VAL A 334 0.76 -5.61 18.25
C VAL A 334 -0.22 -6.70 18.66
N ILE A 335 -0.59 -7.56 17.72
CA ILE A 335 -1.25 -8.85 18.00
C ILE A 335 -0.47 -10.01 17.38
N ALA A 336 0.23 -10.80 18.18
CA ALA A 336 1.09 -11.88 17.70
C ALA A 336 0.50 -13.27 17.97
N PHE A 337 0.90 -14.26 17.16
CA PHE A 337 0.48 -15.65 17.29
C PHE A 337 1.69 -16.57 17.17
N HIS A 338 1.87 -17.50 18.11
CA HIS A 338 3.03 -18.39 18.12
C HIS A 338 2.75 -19.73 18.79
N GLY A 339 3.23 -20.82 18.19
CA GLY A 339 3.13 -22.17 18.74
C GLY A 339 4.28 -22.50 19.69
N LYS A 340 4.02 -23.16 20.84
CA LYS A 340 5.10 -23.56 21.77
C LYS A 340 5.95 -24.71 21.24
N GLN A 341 5.42 -25.51 20.30
CA GLN A 341 6.12 -26.63 19.66
C GLN A 341 6.73 -26.23 18.31
N ASP A 342 6.86 -24.94 18.03
CA ASP A 342 7.52 -24.44 16.83
C ASP A 342 9.01 -24.82 16.82
N ALA A 343 9.38 -25.81 16.02
CA ALA A 343 10.76 -26.29 15.89
C ALA A 343 11.63 -25.41 14.95
N THR A 344 11.02 -24.50 14.19
CA THR A 344 11.72 -23.63 13.24
C THR A 344 12.15 -22.33 13.91
N ASN A 345 11.19 -21.71 14.60
CA ASN A 345 11.32 -20.49 15.36
C ASN A 345 10.90 -20.77 16.82
N PRO A 346 11.76 -21.44 17.63
CA PRO A 346 11.44 -21.85 19.00
C PRO A 346 10.82 -20.76 19.86
N TYR A 347 9.68 -21.06 20.50
CA TYR A 347 8.94 -20.10 21.32
C TYR A 347 9.80 -19.51 22.45
N ASP A 348 10.60 -20.35 23.11
CA ASP A 348 11.48 -19.97 24.21
C ASP A 348 12.82 -19.37 23.74
N GLY A 349 13.03 -19.23 22.43
CA GLY A 349 14.30 -18.78 21.86
C GLY A 349 15.35 -19.89 21.82
N GLY A 350 16.63 -19.51 21.74
CA GLY A 350 17.76 -20.45 21.65
C GLY A 350 17.85 -21.20 20.32
N GLY A 351 17.23 -20.66 19.27
CA GLY A 351 17.29 -21.22 17.92
C GLY A 351 18.58 -20.82 17.18
N THR A 352 18.46 -20.61 15.87
CA THR A 352 19.56 -20.11 15.03
C THR A 352 20.01 -18.71 15.47
N ASP A 353 21.15 -18.22 14.94
CA ASP A 353 21.62 -16.83 15.18
C ASP A 353 20.56 -15.77 14.88
N LEU A 354 19.58 -16.12 14.03
CA LEU A 354 18.48 -15.26 13.61
C LEU A 354 17.27 -15.30 14.57
N TRP A 355 17.27 -16.20 15.56
CA TRP A 355 16.14 -16.51 16.43
C TRP A 355 16.60 -16.86 17.86
N GLN A 356 17.15 -15.86 18.56
CA GLN A 356 17.83 -16.06 19.85
C GLN A 356 16.94 -15.80 21.07
N TYR A 357 16.42 -14.58 21.26
CA TYR A 357 15.52 -14.29 22.38
C TYR A 357 14.12 -14.89 22.17
N SER A 358 13.38 -15.11 23.26
CA SER A 358 12.06 -15.75 23.26
C SER A 358 10.95 -14.83 22.74
N VAL A 359 9.83 -15.43 22.33
CA VAL A 359 8.64 -14.69 21.88
C VAL A 359 8.04 -13.82 23.00
N PRO A 360 7.91 -14.30 24.26
CA PRO A 360 7.49 -13.43 25.37
C PRO A 360 8.42 -12.23 25.62
N VAL A 361 9.73 -12.41 25.44
CA VAL A 361 10.69 -11.29 25.55
C VAL A 361 10.48 -10.27 24.44
N ALA A 362 10.15 -10.71 23.23
CA ALA A 362 9.75 -9.83 22.13
C ALA A 362 8.48 -9.02 22.48
N GLN A 363 7.46 -9.70 23.01
CA GLN A 363 6.20 -9.07 23.45
C GLN A 363 6.46 -8.01 24.54
N GLN A 364 7.25 -8.37 25.56
CA GLN A 364 7.59 -7.46 26.65
C GLN A 364 8.34 -6.23 26.13
N ARG A 365 9.21 -6.38 25.13
CA ARG A 365 9.90 -5.24 24.51
C ARG A 365 8.94 -4.31 23.77
N TRP A 366 7.95 -4.84 23.04
CA TRP A 366 6.89 -4.01 22.44
C TRP A 366 6.07 -3.28 23.49
N ALA A 367 5.69 -3.96 24.58
CA ALA A 367 5.01 -3.32 25.70
C ALA A 367 5.84 -2.17 26.31
N ALA A 368 7.17 -2.34 26.41
CA ALA A 368 8.07 -1.29 26.88
C ALA A 368 8.24 -0.14 25.87
N ILE A 369 8.20 -0.42 24.56
CA ILE A 369 8.17 0.60 23.51
C ILE A 369 6.90 1.45 23.63
N ASP A 370 5.76 0.81 23.89
CA ASP A 370 4.45 1.45 23.99
C ASP A 370 4.21 2.11 25.37
N GLY A 371 5.18 2.05 26.29
CA GLY A 371 5.10 2.70 27.59
C GLY A 371 4.15 2.01 28.59
N CYS A 372 3.91 0.71 28.42
CA CYS A 372 2.91 -0.01 29.20
C CYS A 372 3.43 -0.35 30.60
N GLY A 373 2.81 0.25 31.62
CA GLY A 373 3.27 0.18 33.02
C GLY A 373 2.83 -1.06 33.82
N THR A 374 1.92 -1.88 33.29
CA THR A 374 1.37 -3.06 33.98
C THR A 374 1.09 -4.20 33.01
N GLY A 375 1.22 -5.45 33.48
CA GLY A 375 0.92 -6.66 32.72
C GLY A 375 2.00 -7.74 32.85
N PRO A 376 1.86 -8.88 32.14
CA PRO A 376 0.74 -9.17 31.25
C PRO A 376 -0.46 -9.71 32.03
N VAL A 377 -1.66 -9.37 31.58
CA VAL A 377 -2.88 -10.11 31.96
C VAL A 377 -2.94 -11.37 31.11
N SER A 378 -3.09 -12.54 31.75
CA SER A 378 -3.23 -13.82 31.06
C SER A 378 -4.70 -14.23 31.02
N THR A 379 -5.16 -14.70 29.86
CA THR A 379 -6.53 -15.18 29.63
C THR A 379 -6.47 -16.50 28.88
N GLN A 380 -7.09 -17.54 29.43
CA GLN A 380 -7.30 -18.78 28.69
C GLN A 380 -8.39 -18.54 27.63
N VAL A 381 -8.05 -18.70 26.35
CA VAL A 381 -8.96 -18.46 25.22
C VAL A 381 -9.68 -19.75 24.85
N SER A 382 -8.98 -20.87 24.89
CA SER A 382 -9.50 -22.21 24.60
C SER A 382 -8.64 -23.26 25.31
N THR A 383 -8.81 -24.55 25.02
CA THR A 383 -8.05 -25.63 25.67
C THR A 383 -6.54 -25.45 25.54
N HIS A 384 -6.05 -25.16 24.34
CA HIS A 384 -4.62 -25.05 24.07
C HIS A 384 -4.14 -23.62 23.79
N VAL A 385 -5.04 -22.62 23.81
CA VAL A 385 -4.68 -21.24 23.50
C VAL A 385 -4.80 -20.35 24.73
N THR A 386 -3.70 -19.68 25.06
CA THR A 386 -3.64 -18.62 26.07
C THR A 386 -3.29 -17.31 25.41
N ARG A 387 -3.97 -16.23 25.78
CA ARG A 387 -3.61 -14.86 25.39
C ARG A 387 -2.98 -14.13 26.57
N THR A 388 -1.79 -13.58 26.38
CA THR A 388 -1.19 -12.60 27.29
C THR A 388 -1.32 -11.21 26.70
N THR A 389 -1.58 -10.20 27.53
CA THR A 389 -1.79 -8.82 27.08
C THR A 389 -1.12 -7.82 28.01
N TYR A 390 -0.28 -6.97 27.44
CA TYR A 390 0.08 -5.67 28.01
C TYR A 390 -0.63 -4.64 27.14
N CYS A 391 -1.44 -3.72 27.69
CA CYS A 391 -2.08 -2.65 26.88
C CYS A 391 -2.59 -3.15 25.51
N ASP A 392 -2.12 -2.57 24.39
CA ASP A 392 -2.40 -2.97 23.01
C ASP A 392 -1.35 -3.92 22.41
N VAL A 393 -0.66 -4.70 23.25
CA VAL A 393 0.33 -5.71 22.88
C VAL A 393 -0.14 -7.09 23.34
N GLN A 394 -0.79 -7.81 22.43
CA GLN A 394 -1.35 -9.14 22.62
C GLN A 394 -0.45 -10.23 22.03
N LEU A 395 -0.30 -11.35 22.74
CA LEU A 395 0.33 -12.57 22.25
C LEU A 395 -0.62 -13.75 22.51
N TYR A 396 -0.98 -14.45 21.44
CA TYR A 396 -1.69 -15.72 21.49
C TYR A 396 -0.67 -16.85 21.39
N THR A 397 -0.56 -17.60 22.47
CA THR A 397 0.33 -18.76 22.60
C THR A 397 -0.48 -20.03 22.45
N VAL A 398 -0.08 -20.88 21.51
CA VAL A 398 -0.72 -22.17 21.22
C VAL A 398 0.15 -23.29 21.80
N ALA A 399 -0.28 -23.93 22.88
CA ALA A 399 0.52 -24.87 23.67
C ALA A 399 1.02 -26.09 22.87
N ASP A 400 0.19 -26.58 21.96
CA ASP A 400 0.46 -27.72 21.08
C ASP A 400 0.77 -27.30 19.63
N GLY A 401 0.78 -25.99 19.35
CA GLY A 401 0.96 -25.44 18.00
C GLY A 401 2.41 -25.51 17.53
N GLY A 402 2.59 -25.79 16.24
CA GLY A 402 3.89 -25.77 15.57
C GLY A 402 4.22 -24.43 14.89
N HIS A 403 5.07 -24.50 13.87
CA HIS A 403 5.42 -23.38 12.98
C HIS A 403 4.31 -23.15 11.93
N THR A 404 3.13 -22.72 12.37
CA THR A 404 1.93 -22.71 11.51
C THR A 404 1.12 -21.42 11.66
N TRP A 405 0.16 -21.23 10.75
CA TRP A 405 -0.80 -20.12 10.80
C TRP A 405 -2.13 -20.61 11.42
N PRO A 406 -2.53 -20.15 12.63
CA PRO A 406 -3.77 -20.60 13.26
C PRO A 406 -5.00 -20.37 12.39
N GLY A 407 -5.80 -21.41 12.18
CA GLY A 407 -6.97 -21.38 11.29
C GLY A 407 -6.69 -21.58 9.81
N SER A 408 -5.42 -21.74 9.39
CA SER A 408 -5.07 -22.01 7.98
C SER A 408 -5.79 -23.27 7.48
N PRO A 409 -6.50 -23.22 6.33
CA PRO A 409 -7.14 -24.39 5.75
C PRO A 409 -6.12 -25.38 5.14
N GLN A 410 -4.89 -24.94 4.93
CA GLN A 410 -3.81 -25.77 4.42
C GLN A 410 -3.05 -26.43 5.58
N ALA A 411 -3.07 -27.76 5.61
CA ALA A 411 -2.27 -28.54 6.53
C ALA A 411 -0.79 -28.56 6.08
N LYS A 412 0.12 -28.33 7.02
CA LYS A 412 1.57 -28.47 6.85
C LYS A 412 2.12 -29.31 8.00
N PRO A 413 1.85 -30.64 8.02
CA PRO A 413 2.23 -31.49 9.14
C PRO A 413 3.74 -31.47 9.41
N GLU A 414 4.57 -31.21 8.39
CA GLU A 414 6.00 -31.00 8.51
C GLU A 414 6.39 -29.83 9.42
N ASN A 415 5.48 -28.87 9.62
CA ASN A 415 5.66 -27.72 10.50
C ASN A 415 5.06 -27.93 11.90
N GLY A 416 4.49 -29.10 12.18
CA GLY A 416 3.78 -29.38 13.44
C GLY A 416 2.29 -29.04 13.37
N ASN A 417 1.63 -29.00 14.54
CA ASN A 417 0.17 -28.85 14.59
C ASN A 417 -0.28 -27.44 14.13
N THR A 418 -1.34 -27.39 13.33
CA THR A 418 -2.09 -26.16 13.03
C THR A 418 -3.34 -26.15 13.91
N THR A 419 -3.40 -25.25 14.87
CA THR A 419 -4.61 -25.12 15.69
C THR A 419 -5.78 -24.55 14.87
N HIS A 420 -6.97 -25.07 15.13
CA HIS A 420 -8.25 -24.54 14.64
C HIS A 420 -9.16 -24.09 15.79
N GLU A 421 -8.65 -24.03 17.02
CA GLU A 421 -9.39 -23.48 18.18
C GLU A 421 -9.59 -21.97 18.08
N ILE A 422 -8.71 -21.32 17.32
CA ILE A 422 -8.81 -19.90 16.95
C ILE A 422 -8.56 -19.73 15.46
N ASP A 423 -9.11 -18.66 14.90
CA ASP A 423 -8.79 -18.18 13.56
C ASP A 423 -7.99 -16.88 13.67
N ALA A 424 -6.73 -16.91 13.21
CA ALA A 424 -5.84 -15.76 13.33
C ALA A 424 -6.38 -14.55 12.56
N ASN A 425 -6.94 -14.75 11.36
CA ASN A 425 -7.43 -13.65 10.53
C ASN A 425 -8.58 -12.89 11.20
N THR A 426 -9.50 -13.62 11.83
CA THR A 426 -10.64 -13.05 12.56
C THR A 426 -10.17 -12.22 13.75
N LEU A 427 -9.23 -12.75 14.53
CA LEU A 427 -8.67 -12.04 15.69
C LEU A 427 -7.85 -10.82 15.26
N MET A 428 -7.02 -10.97 14.22
CA MET A 428 -6.26 -9.88 13.62
C MET A 428 -7.17 -8.77 13.13
N TRP A 429 -8.24 -9.10 12.40
CA TRP A 429 -9.13 -8.07 11.88
C TRP A 429 -9.84 -7.30 12.99
N ARG A 430 -10.35 -8.00 14.02
CA ARG A 430 -10.95 -7.33 15.19
C ARG A 430 -9.98 -6.38 15.85
N PHE A 431 -8.70 -6.78 15.95
CA PHE A 431 -7.65 -5.93 16.49
C PHE A 431 -7.38 -4.74 15.56
N PHE A 432 -7.14 -4.96 14.27
CA PHE A 432 -6.88 -3.92 13.29
C PHE A 432 -8.01 -2.90 13.18
N ALA A 433 -9.27 -3.34 13.16
CA ALA A 433 -10.43 -2.45 13.10
C ALA A 433 -10.55 -1.51 14.31
N ALA A 434 -9.94 -1.87 15.45
CA ALA A 434 -9.92 -1.05 16.66
C ALA A 434 -8.74 -0.05 16.71
N HIS A 435 -7.78 -0.12 15.76
CA HIS A 435 -6.58 0.71 15.77
C HIS A 435 -6.47 1.52 14.48
N THR A 436 -6.40 2.84 14.62
CA THR A 436 -6.19 3.79 13.50
C THR A 436 -5.08 4.76 13.88
N ARG A 437 -4.28 5.22 12.91
CA ARG A 437 -3.21 6.20 13.15
C ARG A 437 -3.72 7.61 13.40
#